data_AF-G8QRP8-F1
#
_entry.id   AF-G8QRP8-F1
#
_cell.length_a   1.000
_cell.length_b   1.000
_cell.length_c   1.000
_cell.angle_alpha   90.00
_cell.angle_beta   90.00
_cell.angle_gamma   90.00
#
_symmetry.space_group_name_H-M   'P 1'
#
loop_
_entity.id
_entity.type
_entity.pdbx_description
1 polymer ?
#
loop_
_entity_poly.entity_id
_entity_poly.type
_entity_poly.pdbx_seq_one_letter_code
_entity_poly.pdbx_strand_id
1 'polypeptide(L)'
;MYKKISLVVFIAIIMFLFAGCDPSIGLAFDDIKGEWEFPADASDDYGPHISIMESEGDKMLDISWYDGSDFYFCYGDGSYDNGTFSLTYGYSIDYFDPLITDTSGSGATVTVTFTYANSKLKAVCSGTGPLNGKTFNLGVLAP
;
A
#
# COMPACT_ATOMS: atom_id res chain seq x y z
N MET A 1 -22.82 37.37 -31.83
CA MET A 1 -23.27 36.03 -31.36
C MET A 1 -22.14 35.12 -30.85
N TYR A 2 -20.90 35.27 -31.30
CA TYR A 2 -19.78 34.38 -30.94
C TYR A 2 -19.25 34.48 -29.50
N LYS A 3 -19.42 35.62 -28.81
CA LYS A 3 -18.93 35.80 -27.42
C LYS A 3 -19.68 34.98 -26.36
N LYS A 4 -20.97 34.68 -26.57
CA LYS A 4 -21.78 33.91 -25.60
C LYS A 4 -21.54 32.41 -25.69
N ILE A 5 -21.24 31.92 -26.90
CA ILE A 5 -20.93 30.49 -27.14
C ILE A 5 -19.55 30.14 -26.56
N SER A 6 -18.58 31.04 -26.66
CA SER A 6 -17.23 30.82 -26.13
C SER A 6 -17.19 30.68 -24.59
N LEU A 7 -18.08 31.37 -23.87
CA LEU A 7 -18.15 31.30 -22.40
C LEU A 7 -18.77 29.97 -21.93
N VAL A 8 -19.79 29.48 -22.62
CA VAL A 8 -20.47 28.22 -22.28
C VAL A 8 -19.56 27.02 -22.51
N VAL A 9 -18.76 27.03 -23.58
CA VAL A 9 -17.78 25.97 -23.87
C VAL A 9 -16.64 25.98 -22.82
N PHE A 10 -16.18 27.16 -22.40
CA PHE A 10 -15.15 27.28 -21.37
C PHE A 10 -15.61 26.80 -19.99
N ILE A 11 -16.86 27.11 -19.61
CA ILE A 11 -17.46 26.63 -18.35
C ILE A 11 -17.67 25.10 -18.38
N ALA A 12 -18.11 24.55 -19.51
CA ALA A 12 -18.27 23.10 -19.67
C ALA A 12 -16.92 22.37 -19.55
N ILE A 13 -15.84 22.90 -20.14
CA ILE A 13 -14.49 22.34 -20.01
C ILE A 13 -13.99 22.39 -18.57
N ILE A 14 -14.25 23.48 -17.84
CA ILE A 14 -13.90 23.59 -16.41
C ILE A 14 -14.67 22.56 -15.56
N MET A 15 -15.94 22.32 -15.85
CA MET A 15 -16.72 21.29 -15.14
C MET A 15 -16.20 19.87 -15.40
N PHE A 16 -15.67 19.57 -16.59
CA PHE A 16 -15.01 18.29 -16.87
C PHE A 16 -13.64 18.17 -16.20
N LEU A 17 -12.92 19.28 -15.98
CA LEU A 17 -11.65 19.28 -15.25
C LEU A 17 -11.80 18.96 -13.75
N PHE A 18 -13.00 19.12 -13.18
CA PHE A 18 -13.31 18.71 -11.80
C PHE A 18 -14.02 17.35 -11.68
N ALA A 19 -14.41 16.72 -12.80
CA ALA A 19 -15.05 15.40 -12.80
C ALA A 19 -14.02 14.24 -12.72
N GLY A 20 -12.72 14.54 -12.72
CA GLY A 20 -11.64 13.56 -12.56
C GLY A 20 -11.00 13.52 -11.17
N CYS A 21 -11.39 14.45 -10.28
CA CYS A 21 -11.14 14.27 -8.86
C CYS A 21 -12.31 13.44 -8.37
N ASP A 22 -12.24 12.11 -8.52
CA ASP A 22 -12.99 11.26 -7.62
C ASP A 22 -12.33 11.49 -6.26
N PRO A 23 -12.95 12.19 -5.30
CA PRO A 23 -12.53 12.04 -3.93
C PRO A 23 -12.92 10.60 -3.60
N SER A 24 -12.11 9.63 -4.05
CA SER A 24 -12.08 8.33 -3.44
C SER A 24 -12.01 8.66 -1.97
N ILE A 25 -13.14 8.48 -1.27
CA ILE A 25 -13.28 8.81 0.14
C ILE A 25 -12.04 8.19 0.76
N GLY A 26 -11.15 9.05 1.24
CA GLY A 26 -9.87 8.60 1.74
C GLY A 26 -10.10 7.49 2.71
N LEU A 27 -9.44 6.36 2.51
CA LEU A 27 -9.46 5.33 3.54
C LEU A 27 -8.85 5.97 4.79
N ALA A 28 -9.63 6.11 5.85
CA ALA A 28 -9.06 6.54 7.12
C ALA A 28 -8.10 5.45 7.59
N PHE A 29 -7.10 5.84 8.38
CA PHE A 29 -6.13 4.87 8.90
C PHE A 29 -6.83 3.77 9.70
N ASP A 30 -7.81 4.15 10.51
CA ASP A 30 -8.61 3.20 11.30
C ASP A 30 -9.45 2.23 10.45
N ASP A 31 -9.74 2.56 9.18
CA ASP A 31 -10.50 1.66 8.29
C ASP A 31 -9.65 0.51 7.74
N ILE A 32 -8.32 0.63 7.83
CA ILE A 32 -7.37 -0.37 7.31
C ILE A 32 -6.48 -0.96 8.40
N LYS A 33 -6.54 -0.45 9.63
CA LYS A 33 -5.77 -0.95 10.77
C LYS A 33 -6.13 -2.41 11.07
N GLY A 34 -5.11 -3.23 11.30
CA GLY A 34 -5.26 -4.65 11.63
C GLY A 34 -4.29 -5.55 10.86
N GLU A 35 -4.50 -6.85 11.04
CA GLU A 35 -3.72 -7.93 10.42
C GLU A 35 -4.44 -8.45 9.18
N TRP A 36 -3.78 -8.48 8.04
CA TRP A 36 -4.39 -8.82 6.75
C TRP A 36 -3.69 -10.00 6.10
N GLU A 37 -4.47 -11.04 5.82
CA GLU A 37 -4.02 -12.23 5.12
C GLU A 37 -4.40 -12.15 3.64
N PHE A 38 -3.43 -12.38 2.75
CA PHE A 38 -3.64 -12.41 1.32
C PHE A 38 -3.55 -13.84 0.80
N PRO A 39 -4.19 -14.18 -0.33
CA PRO A 39 -4.08 -15.50 -0.91
C PRO A 39 -2.64 -15.87 -1.22
N ALA A 40 -2.26 -17.10 -0.88
CA ALA A 40 -0.99 -17.66 -1.29
C ALA A 40 -0.98 -17.97 -2.79
N ASP A 41 0.18 -17.81 -3.41
CA ASP A 41 0.44 -18.36 -4.73
C ASP A 41 0.67 -19.87 -4.64
N ALA A 42 0.54 -20.60 -5.74
CA ALA A 42 0.60 -22.07 -5.75
C ALA A 42 1.93 -22.67 -5.26
N SER A 43 2.97 -21.84 -5.09
CA SER A 43 4.30 -22.21 -4.61
C SER A 43 4.51 -21.97 -3.12
N ASP A 44 3.50 -21.47 -2.41
CA ASP A 44 3.62 -20.96 -1.05
C ASP A 44 2.49 -21.50 -0.16
N ASP A 45 2.84 -22.02 1.01
CA ASP A 45 1.87 -22.49 2.01
C ASP A 45 1.27 -21.30 2.81
N TYR A 46 1.91 -20.12 2.76
CA TYR A 46 1.55 -18.93 3.52
C TYR A 46 1.53 -17.69 2.63
N GLY A 47 0.34 -17.19 2.30
CA GLY A 47 0.24 -16.00 1.45
C GLY A 47 0.83 -14.74 2.10
N PRO A 48 0.96 -13.65 1.34
CA PRO A 48 1.46 -12.40 1.88
C PRO A 48 0.65 -11.95 3.09
N HIS A 49 1.32 -11.38 4.07
CA HIS A 49 0.71 -10.86 5.27
C HIS A 49 1.08 -9.39 5.45
N ILE A 50 0.10 -8.58 5.84
CA ILE A 50 0.29 -7.14 6.08
C ILE A 50 -0.28 -6.79 7.46
N SER A 51 0.57 -6.27 8.34
CA SER A 51 0.16 -5.66 9.61
C SER A 51 0.16 -4.14 9.49
N ILE A 52 -0.99 -3.52 9.74
CA ILE A 52 -1.14 -2.07 9.82
C ILE A 52 -1.47 -1.71 11.26
N MET A 53 -0.56 -1.03 11.94
CA MET A 53 -0.63 -0.83 13.38
C MET A 53 -0.25 0.58 13.80
N GLU A 54 -0.65 0.97 15.01
CA GLU A 54 -0.32 2.25 15.63
C GLU A 54 0.21 2.01 17.04
N SER A 55 1.38 2.58 17.33
CA SER A 55 2.05 2.46 18.61
C SER A 55 2.57 3.84 19.02
N GLU A 56 2.21 4.31 20.22
CA GLU A 56 2.62 5.63 20.74
C GLU A 56 2.28 6.83 19.83
N GLY A 57 1.31 6.66 18.93
CA GLY A 57 0.90 7.66 17.93
C GLY A 57 1.63 7.57 16.58
N ASP A 58 2.63 6.71 16.50
CA ASP A 58 3.33 6.39 15.26
C ASP A 58 2.60 5.27 14.51
N LYS A 59 2.44 5.47 13.20
CA LYS A 59 1.79 4.51 12.31
C LYS A 59 2.87 3.64 11.67
N MET A 60 2.68 2.34 11.76
CA MET A 60 3.65 1.34 11.33
C MET A 60 3.01 0.37 10.35
N LEU A 61 3.86 -0.19 9.48
CA LEU A 61 3.49 -1.15 8.47
C LEU A 61 4.53 -2.25 8.40
N ASP A 62 4.07 -3.48 8.60
CA ASP A 62 4.87 -4.67 8.35
C ASP A 62 4.28 -5.45 7.17
N ILE A 63 5.13 -5.94 6.29
CA ILE A 63 4.74 -6.73 5.12
C ILE A 63 5.66 -7.94 5.02
N SER A 64 5.09 -9.14 5.01
CA SER A 64 5.80 -10.36 4.65
C SER A 64 5.23 -11.03 3.41
N TRP A 65 6.10 -11.69 2.66
CA TRP A 65 5.75 -12.49 1.49
C TRP A 65 6.90 -13.42 1.13
N TYR A 66 6.63 -14.45 0.33
CA TYR A 66 7.67 -15.23 -0.33
C TYR A 66 7.91 -14.77 -1.77
N ASP A 67 9.17 -14.78 -2.19
CA ASP A 67 9.58 -14.67 -3.59
C ASP A 67 10.43 -15.90 -3.95
N GLY A 68 9.79 -16.92 -4.53
CA GLY A 68 10.42 -18.23 -4.69
C GLY A 68 10.61 -18.94 -3.34
N SER A 69 11.85 -19.23 -2.97
CA SER A 69 12.20 -19.85 -1.68
C SER A 69 12.46 -18.83 -0.56
N ASP A 70 12.56 -17.55 -0.92
CA ASP A 70 13.06 -16.53 0.00
C ASP A 70 11.88 -15.85 0.68
N PHE A 71 11.88 -15.88 2.02
CA PHE A 71 10.91 -15.16 2.83
C PHE A 71 11.38 -13.72 3.06
N TYR A 72 10.58 -12.74 2.67
CA TYR A 72 10.85 -11.34 2.96
C TYR A 72 9.99 -10.87 4.12
N PHE A 73 10.57 -10.08 5.01
CA PHE A 73 9.86 -9.32 6.04
C PHE A 73 10.33 -7.88 6.02
N CYS A 74 9.48 -6.96 5.58
CA CYS A 74 9.71 -5.52 5.61
C CYS A 74 8.96 -4.91 6.78
N TYR A 75 9.60 -3.97 7.49
CA TYR A 75 9.01 -3.27 8.62
C TYR A 75 9.44 -1.81 8.60
N GLY A 76 8.53 -0.92 8.99
CA GLY A 76 8.85 0.49 9.09
C GLY A 76 7.70 1.35 9.61
N ASP A 77 8.06 2.55 10.03
CA ASP A 77 7.14 3.61 10.42
C ASP A 77 7.10 4.71 9.35
N GLY A 78 6.01 5.47 9.33
CA GLY A 78 5.88 6.54 8.38
C GLY A 78 4.62 7.37 8.53
N SER A 79 4.38 8.17 7.49
CA SER A 79 3.18 8.99 7.38
C SER A 79 2.09 8.25 6.62
N TYR A 80 0.86 8.46 7.05
CA TYR A 80 -0.32 7.95 6.36
C TYR A 80 -1.23 9.11 5.99
N ASP A 81 -1.61 9.17 4.72
CA ASP A 81 -2.57 10.12 4.21
C ASP A 81 -3.47 9.45 3.16
N ASN A 82 -4.78 9.52 3.36
CA ASN A 82 -5.80 9.18 2.37
C ASN A 82 -5.56 7.84 1.63
N GLY A 83 -5.40 6.73 2.38
CA GLY A 83 -5.12 5.42 1.79
C GLY A 83 -3.66 5.17 1.45
N THR A 84 -2.76 6.12 1.65
CA THR A 84 -1.35 6.00 1.23
C THR A 84 -0.43 6.07 2.44
N PHE A 85 0.32 5.00 2.66
CA PHE A 85 1.48 4.98 3.54
C PHE A 85 2.72 5.43 2.78
N SER A 86 3.50 6.33 3.36
CA SER A 86 4.84 6.70 2.89
C SER A 86 5.82 6.49 4.04
N LEU A 87 6.71 5.52 3.89
CA LEU A 87 7.58 5.04 4.96
C LEU A 87 9.00 4.77 4.48
N THR A 88 9.91 4.80 5.44
CA THR A 88 11.26 4.25 5.28
C THR A 88 11.26 2.89 5.97
N TYR A 89 11.72 1.84 5.28
CA TYR A 89 11.71 0.49 5.83
C TYR A 89 13.11 -0.10 5.94
N GLY A 90 13.22 -1.06 6.85
CA GLY A 90 14.22 -2.13 6.79
C GLY A 90 13.55 -3.41 6.30
N TYR A 91 14.36 -4.38 5.90
CA TYR A 91 13.84 -5.72 5.65
C TYR A 91 14.81 -6.81 6.12
N SER A 92 14.31 -8.03 6.26
CA SER A 92 15.09 -9.26 6.42
C SER A 92 14.69 -10.25 5.34
N ILE A 93 15.67 -10.95 4.78
CA ILE A 93 15.46 -12.16 3.98
C ILE A 93 15.64 -13.33 4.92
N ASP A 94 14.73 -14.29 4.89
CA ASP A 94 14.68 -15.45 5.77
C ASP A 94 14.69 -15.06 7.26
N TYR A 95 13.66 -14.33 7.69
CA TYR A 95 13.46 -13.92 9.09
C TYR A 95 13.59 -15.08 10.11
N PHE A 96 13.38 -16.32 9.68
CA PHE A 96 13.51 -17.50 10.52
C PHE A 96 14.96 -17.94 10.73
N ASP A 97 15.91 -17.47 9.91
CA ASP A 97 17.35 -17.62 10.13
C ASP A 97 17.98 -16.30 10.59
N PRO A 98 18.29 -16.15 11.89
CA PRO A 98 18.90 -14.93 12.42
C PRO A 98 20.32 -14.65 11.87
N LEU A 99 20.92 -15.58 11.12
CA LEU A 99 22.20 -15.40 10.44
C LEU A 99 22.06 -14.75 9.06
N ILE A 100 20.84 -14.72 8.50
CA ILE A 100 20.55 -14.08 7.21
C ILE A 100 19.88 -12.73 7.51
N THR A 101 20.70 -11.70 7.68
CA THR A 101 20.24 -10.31 7.77
C THR A 101 20.65 -9.58 6.51
N ASP A 102 19.73 -9.47 5.55
CA ASP A 102 19.93 -8.59 4.42
C ASP A 102 19.63 -7.14 4.81
N THR A 103 20.68 -6.41 5.15
CA THR A 103 20.60 -4.99 5.51
C THR A 103 20.68 -4.05 4.30
N SER A 104 20.76 -4.58 3.07
CA SER A 104 20.95 -3.76 1.87
C SER A 104 19.76 -2.85 1.55
N GLY A 105 18.58 -3.10 2.14
CA GLY A 105 17.44 -2.20 2.09
C GLY A 105 17.24 -1.27 3.26
N SER A 106 18.14 -1.23 4.25
CA SER A 106 18.00 -0.31 5.38
C SER A 106 18.00 1.14 4.87
N GLY A 107 16.90 1.85 5.10
CA GLY A 107 16.73 3.22 4.60
C GLY A 107 16.08 3.32 3.22
N ALA A 108 15.58 2.22 2.66
CA ALA A 108 14.78 2.25 1.44
C ALA A 108 13.44 2.95 1.70
N THR A 109 12.96 3.71 0.72
CA THR A 109 11.65 4.36 0.78
C THR A 109 10.63 3.59 -0.05
N VAL A 110 9.43 3.43 0.50
CA VAL A 110 8.30 2.82 -0.19
C VAL A 110 7.04 3.63 0.08
N THR A 111 6.21 3.71 -0.95
CA THR A 111 4.84 4.18 -0.89
C THR A 111 3.92 2.98 -1.09
N VAL A 112 3.01 2.76 -0.14
CA VAL A 112 2.01 1.70 -0.19
C VAL A 112 0.63 2.33 -0.25
N THR A 113 -0.06 2.13 -1.37
CA THR A 113 -1.43 2.63 -1.56
C THR A 113 -2.43 1.51 -1.35
N PHE A 114 -3.35 1.74 -0.42
CA PHE A 114 -4.44 0.86 -0.06
C PHE A 114 -5.73 1.26 -0.76
N THR A 115 -6.47 0.25 -1.22
CA THR A 115 -7.83 0.40 -1.76
C THR A 115 -8.69 -0.78 -1.32
N TYR A 116 -10.00 -0.59 -1.24
CA TYR A 116 -10.94 -1.69 -1.11
C TYR A 116 -11.57 -2.03 -2.46
N ALA A 117 -11.63 -3.32 -2.76
CA ALA A 117 -12.45 -3.84 -3.85
C ALA A 117 -13.23 -5.05 -3.32
N ASN A 118 -14.56 -5.01 -3.42
CA ASN A 118 -15.44 -6.09 -2.93
C ASN A 118 -15.18 -6.49 -1.47
N SER A 119 -14.99 -5.50 -0.58
CA SER A 119 -14.67 -5.70 0.85
C SER A 119 -13.37 -6.48 1.09
N LYS A 120 -12.44 -6.45 0.14
CA LYS A 120 -11.10 -7.00 0.27
C LYS A 120 -10.07 -5.90 0.12
N LEU A 121 -9.03 -5.95 0.95
CA LEU A 121 -7.94 -4.99 0.89
C LEU A 121 -7.05 -5.29 -0.31
N LYS A 122 -6.61 -4.23 -0.97
CA LYS A 122 -5.56 -4.27 -1.99
C LYS A 122 -4.46 -3.29 -1.57
N ALA A 123 -3.22 -3.73 -1.65
CA ALA A 123 -2.04 -2.91 -1.43
C ALA A 123 -1.18 -2.86 -2.71
N VAL A 124 -0.80 -1.66 -3.13
CA VAL A 124 0.11 -1.45 -4.27
C VAL A 124 1.35 -0.73 -3.76
N CYS A 125 2.51 -1.34 -3.97
CA CYS A 125 3.80 -0.86 -3.48
C CYS A 125 4.60 -0.23 -4.62
N SER A 126 5.22 0.92 -4.35
CA SER A 126 6.12 1.62 -5.26
C SER A 126 7.28 2.25 -4.51
N GLY A 127 8.43 2.43 -5.15
CA GLY A 127 9.59 3.06 -4.54
C GLY A 127 10.88 2.30 -4.84
N THR A 128 11.62 1.94 -3.79
CA THR A 128 12.92 1.26 -3.90
C THR A 128 12.92 -0.04 -3.11
N GLY A 129 13.90 -0.91 -3.38
CA GLY A 129 14.07 -2.19 -2.70
C GLY A 129 13.04 -3.26 -3.13
N PRO A 130 12.94 -4.37 -2.38
CA PRO A 130 12.23 -5.57 -2.82
C PRO A 130 10.69 -5.41 -2.87
N LEU A 131 10.13 -4.41 -2.19
CA LEU A 131 8.70 -4.07 -2.29
C LEU A 131 8.33 -3.31 -3.57
N ASN A 132 9.29 -2.75 -4.30
CA ASN A 132 8.99 -1.90 -5.45
C ASN A 132 8.24 -2.68 -6.55
N GLY A 133 7.04 -2.21 -6.90
CA GLY A 133 6.20 -2.81 -7.93
C GLY A 133 5.38 -4.02 -7.46
N LYS A 134 5.49 -4.43 -6.20
CA LYS A 134 4.64 -5.49 -5.64
C LYS A 134 3.19 -5.02 -5.54
N THR A 135 2.27 -5.96 -5.74
CA THR A 135 0.83 -5.72 -5.56
C THR A 135 0.23 -6.93 -4.86
N PHE A 136 -0.42 -6.68 -3.73
CA PHE A 136 -1.12 -7.70 -2.93
C PHE A 136 -2.63 -7.45 -3.08
N ASN A 137 -3.37 -8.48 -3.50
CA ASN A 137 -4.81 -8.37 -3.76
C ASN A 137 -5.60 -9.37 -2.92
N LEU A 138 -6.87 -9.06 -2.68
CA LEU A 138 -7.82 -9.95 -2.00
C LEU A 138 -7.53 -10.16 -0.51
N GLY A 139 -6.87 -9.19 0.13
CA GLY A 139 -6.58 -9.22 1.56
C GLY A 139 -7.86 -9.33 2.40
N VAL A 140 -7.82 -10.21 3.39
CA VAL A 140 -8.89 -10.45 4.35
C VAL A 140 -8.37 -10.13 5.74
N LEU A 141 -9.15 -9.41 6.52
CA LEU A 141 -8.82 -9.15 7.91
C LEU A 141 -8.75 -10.48 8.67
N ALA A 142 -7.65 -10.72 9.36
CA ALA A 142 -7.46 -11.87 10.23
C ALA A 142 -8.45 -11.81 11.42
N PRO A 143 -8.91 -12.97 11.93
CA PRO A 143 -9.89 -13.05 13.00
C PRO A 143 -9.39 -12.60 14.38
#